data_AF-A0A1G2L1D7-F1
#
_entry.id   AF-A0A1G2L1D7-F1
#
_cell.length_a   1.000
_cell.length_b   1.000
_cell.length_c   1.000
_cell.angle_alpha   90.00
_cell.angle_beta   90.00
_cell.angle_gamma   90.00
#
_symmetry.space_group_name_H-M   'P 1'
#
loop_
_entity.id
_entity.type
_entity.pdbx_description
1 polymer ?
#
loop_
_entity_poly.entity_id
_entity_poly.type
_entity_poly.pdbx_seq_one_letter_code
_entity_poly.pdbx_strand_id
1 'polypeptide(L)'
;MDNSLDKLFDNTARVRLLKLFLMNPDGQFTTEEILKQTQLKRDAVRKELRKLVAFGLVKSRTIAMQNIKVKKLKKKPSRKSNRKTNRKKVGRRP
;
A
#
# COMPACT_ATOMS: atom_id res chain seq x y z
N MET A 1 -14.47 -10.15 29.63
CA MET A 1 -13.99 -11.19 28.70
C MET A 1 -13.69 -10.50 27.39
N ASP A 2 -12.42 -10.23 27.12
CA ASP A 2 -12.02 -9.58 25.87
C ASP A 2 -12.08 -10.63 24.76
N ASN A 3 -13.11 -10.56 23.92
CA ASN A 3 -13.25 -11.43 22.77
C ASN A 3 -12.20 -11.04 21.74
N SER A 4 -11.10 -11.79 21.69
CA SER A 4 -9.97 -11.58 20.77
C SER A 4 -10.40 -11.54 19.29
N LEU A 5 -11.57 -12.07 18.96
CA LEU A 5 -12.19 -12.03 17.64
C LEU A 5 -12.71 -10.63 17.27
N ASP A 6 -13.32 -9.90 18.20
CA ASP A 6 -13.85 -8.56 17.92
C ASP A 6 -12.69 -7.62 17.55
N LYS A 7 -11.60 -7.69 18.31
CA LYS A 7 -10.33 -6.99 18.00
C LYS A 7 -9.71 -7.43 16.66
N LEU A 8 -10.08 -8.61 16.14
CA LEU A 8 -9.68 -9.08 14.83
C LEU A 8 -10.45 -8.35 13.72
N PHE A 9 -11.75 -8.15 13.89
CA PHE A 9 -12.66 -7.57 12.89
C PHE A 9 -12.88 -6.06 13.00
N ASP A 10 -12.46 -5.42 14.10
CA ASP A 10 -12.57 -3.96 14.30
C ASP A 10 -11.81 -3.11 13.27
N ASN A 11 -10.84 -3.69 12.56
CA ASN A 11 -10.07 -2.97 11.56
C ASN A 11 -10.56 -3.26 10.14
N THR A 12 -11.17 -2.25 9.51
CA THR A 12 -11.66 -2.30 8.11
C THR A 12 -10.58 -2.72 7.10
N ALA A 13 -9.32 -2.34 7.32
CA ALA A 13 -8.21 -2.75 6.46
C ALA A 13 -7.95 -4.26 6.56
N ARG A 14 -8.04 -4.83 7.76
CA ARG A 14 -7.85 -6.27 8.00
C ARG A 14 -9.02 -7.06 7.43
N VAL A 15 -10.26 -6.61 7.63
CA VAL A 15 -11.45 -7.27 7.08
C VAL A 15 -11.39 -7.33 5.56
N ARG A 16 -10.96 -6.26 4.88
CA ARG A 16 -10.78 -6.27 3.42
C ARG A 16 -9.73 -7.28 2.96
N LEU A 17 -8.60 -7.37 3.65
CA LEU A 17 -7.56 -8.35 3.36
C LEU A 17 -8.06 -9.78 3.58
N LEU A 18 -8.72 -10.04 4.71
CA LEU A 18 -9.33 -11.33 5.03
C LEU A 18 -10.34 -11.73 3.96
N LYS A 19 -11.25 -10.82 3.59
CA LYS A 19 -12.23 -11.07 2.53
C LYS A 19 -11.54 -11.45 1.22
N LEU A 20 -10.47 -10.76 0.84
CA LEU A 20 -9.72 -11.08 -0.37
C LEU A 20 -9.14 -12.51 -0.34
N PHE A 21 -8.46 -12.89 0.75
CA PHE A 21 -7.85 -14.21 0.86
C PHE A 21 -8.88 -15.34 1.01
N LEU A 22 -9.97 -15.11 1.74
CA LEU A 22 -11.05 -16.09 1.89
C LEU A 22 -11.79 -16.34 0.58
N MET A 23 -11.98 -15.30 -0.24
CA MET A 23 -12.59 -15.46 -1.57
C MET A 23 -11.65 -16.13 -2.59
N ASN A 24 -10.35 -16.19 -2.30
CA ASN A 24 -9.33 -16.71 -3.21
C ASN A 24 -8.33 -17.59 -2.44
N PRO A 25 -8.75 -18.78 -1.96
CA PRO A 25 -7.96 -19.59 -1.03
C PRO A 25 -6.61 -20.05 -1.61
N ASP A 26 -6.56 -20.33 -2.92
CA ASP A 26 -5.34 -20.79 -3.62
C ASP A 26 -4.58 -19.65 -4.31
N GLY A 27 -5.08 -18.41 -4.17
CA GLY A 27 -4.54 -17.23 -4.84
C GLY A 27 -3.20 -16.79 -4.25
N GLN A 28 -2.18 -16.68 -5.10
CA GLN A 28 -0.93 -15.99 -4.74
C GLN A 28 -1.04 -14.53 -5.14
N PHE A 29 -0.85 -13.63 -4.18
CA PHE A 29 -0.96 -12.20 -4.42
C PHE A 29 0.34 -11.47 -4.07
N THR A 30 0.79 -10.62 -5.00
CA THR A 30 1.86 -9.68 -4.71
C THR A 30 1.34 -8.50 -3.90
N THR A 31 2.23 -7.79 -3.20
CA THR A 31 1.84 -6.60 -2.44
C THR A 31 1.21 -5.53 -3.34
N GLU A 32 1.59 -5.45 -4.61
CA GLU A 32 1.02 -4.48 -5.56
C GLU A 32 -0.40 -4.83 -5.98
N GLU A 33 -0.70 -6.11 -6.21
CA GLU A 33 -2.05 -6.59 -6.53
C GLU A 33 -2.99 -6.40 -5.34
N ILE A 34 -2.52 -6.72 -4.13
CA ILE A 34 -3.29 -6.50 -2.90
C ILE A 34 -3.67 -5.02 -2.78
N LEU A 35 -2.74 -4.10 -3.06
CA LEU A 35 -3.03 -2.67 -3.00
C LEU A 35 -4.08 -2.23 -4.04
N LYS A 36 -4.01 -2.77 -5.25
CA LYS A 36 -4.99 -2.48 -6.31
C LYS A 36 -6.39 -2.99 -5.94
N GLN A 37 -6.49 -4.20 -5.41
CA GLN A 37 -7.76 -4.83 -5.07
C GLN A 37 -8.39 -4.26 -3.81
N THR A 38 -7.59 -3.99 -2.77
CA THR A 38 -8.11 -3.52 -1.47
C THR A 38 -8.26 -2.00 -1.40
N GLN A 39 -7.58 -1.27 -2.30
CA GLN A 39 -7.51 0.20 -2.33
C GLN A 39 -7.02 0.81 -1.00
N LEU A 40 -6.19 0.06 -0.27
CA LEU A 40 -5.64 0.47 1.01
C LEU A 40 -4.26 1.14 0.84
N LYS A 41 -3.84 1.88 1.86
CA LYS A 41 -2.49 2.43 1.91
C LYS A 41 -1.47 1.31 2.12
N ARG A 42 -0.31 1.43 1.48
CA ARG A 42 0.79 0.45 1.55
C ARG A 42 1.22 0.14 2.98
N ASP A 43 1.30 1.15 3.84
CA ASP A 43 1.71 0.96 5.23
C ASP A 43 0.67 0.22 6.06
N ALA A 44 -0.61 0.48 5.81
CA ALA A 44 -1.70 -0.24 6.45
C ALA A 44 -1.69 -1.72 6.04
N VAL A 45 -1.55 -1.98 4.73
CA VAL A 45 -1.45 -3.36 4.20
C VAL A 45 -0.26 -4.09 4.81
N ARG A 46 0.92 -3.48 4.88
CA ARG A 46 2.11 -4.12 5.47
C ARG A 46 1.92 -4.47 6.95
N LYS A 47 1.35 -3.54 7.74
CA LYS A 47 1.10 -3.77 9.17
C LYS A 47 0.10 -4.91 9.38
N GLU A 48 -1.00 -4.91 8.62
CA GLU A 48 -2.04 -5.91 8.77
C GLU A 48 -1.61 -7.27 8.21
N LEU A 49 -0.87 -7.34 7.11
CA LEU A 49 -0.29 -8.59 6.61
C LEU A 49 0.63 -9.25 7.65
N ARG A 50 1.48 -8.48 8.35
CA ARG A 50 2.31 -9.04 9.43
C ARG A 50 1.49 -9.67 10.53
N LYS A 51 0.37 -9.04 10.91
CA LYS A 51 -0.55 -9.59 11.91
C LYS A 51 -1.26 -10.85 11.40
N LEU A 52 -1.74 -10.83 10.16
CA LEU A 52 -2.38 -12.00 9.55
C LEU A 52 -1.44 -13.22 9.44
N VAL A 53 -0.15 -12.97 9.16
CA VAL A 53 0.88 -14.02 9.20
C VAL A 53 1.11 -14.50 10.64
N ALA A 54 1.19 -13.59 11.61
CA ALA A 54 1.34 -13.94 13.02
C ALA A 54 0.14 -14.75 13.56
N PHE A 55 -1.07 -14.49 13.06
CA PHE A 55 -2.27 -15.28 13.36
C PHE A 55 -2.33 -16.61 12.59
N GLY A 56 -1.39 -16.90 11.68
CA GLY A 56 -1.36 -18.12 10.89
C GLY A 56 -2.39 -18.18 9.76
N LEU A 57 -3.08 -17.08 9.47
CA LEU A 57 -4.16 -17.03 8.46
C LEU A 57 -3.63 -16.90 7.04
N VAL A 58 -2.42 -16.33 6.86
CA VAL A 58 -1.80 -16.11 5.56
C VAL A 58 -0.34 -16.55 5.63
N LYS A 59 0.13 -17.23 4.59
CA LYS A 59 1.54 -17.62 4.46
C LYS A 59 2.28 -16.63 3.58
N SER A 60 3.42 -16.12 4.03
CA SER A 60 4.31 -15.30 3.21
C SER A 60 5.33 -16.18 2.48
N ARG A 61 5.43 -16.04 1.16
CA ARG A 61 6.47 -16.69 0.36
C ARG A 61 7.28 -15.64 -0.37
N THR A 62 8.61 -15.71 -0.27
CA THR A 62 9.50 -14.92 -1.12
C THR A 62 9.73 -15.69 -2.41
N ILE A 63 9.27 -15.13 -3.52
CA ILE A 63 9.43 -15.72 -4.85
C ILE A 63 10.44 -14.84 -5.60
N ALA A 64 11.47 -15.45 -6.17
CA ALA A 64 12.35 -14.77 -7.12
C ALA A 64 11.53 -14.54 -8.39
N MET A 65 10.95 -13.35 -8.54
CA MET A 65 10.26 -12.98 -9.76
C MET A 65 11.30 -12.89 -10.88
N GLN A 66 11.41 -13.96 -11.68
CA GLN A 66 12.16 -13.90 -12.93
C GLN A 66 11.50 -12.83 -13.79
N ASN A 67 12.26 -11.80 -14.13
CA ASN A 67 11.83 -10.58 -14.79
C ASN A 67 10.79 -10.82 -15.90
N ILE A 68 9.50 -10.74 -15.58
CA ILE A 68 8.51 -10.42 -16.60
C ILE A 68 8.86 -8.99 -16.99
N LYS A 69 9.38 -8.81 -18.21
CA LYS A 69 9.61 -7.50 -18.82
C LYS A 69 8.27 -6.77 -18.98
N VAL A 70 7.70 -6.26 -17.89
CA VAL A 70 6.72 -5.20 -17.99
C VAL A 70 7.48 -3.99 -18.51
N LYS A 71 7.34 -3.72 -19.81
CA LYS A 71 7.81 -2.48 -20.43
C LYS A 71 7.29 -1.34 -19.56
N LYS A 72 8.15 -0.72 -18.74
CA LYS A 72 7.81 0.50 -18.02
C LYS A 72 7.38 1.49 -19.10
N LEU A 73 6.09 1.84 -19.16
CA LEU A 73 5.67 3.01 -19.92
C LEU A 73 6.48 4.17 -19.36
N LYS A 74 7.33 4.77 -20.21
CA LYS A 74 8.15 5.93 -19.87
C LYS A 74 7.21 6.98 -19.26
N LYS A 75 7.29 7.22 -17.96
CA LYS A 75 6.66 8.42 -17.36
C LYS A 75 7.27 9.62 -18.07
N LYS A 76 6.48 10.36 -18.85
CA LYS A 76 6.88 11.67 -19.38
C LYS A 76 7.38 12.52 -18.20
N PRO A 77 8.48 13.26 -18.34
CA PRO A 77 8.97 14.10 -17.25
C PRO A 77 7.88 15.09 -16.86
N SER A 78 7.44 15.04 -15.60
CA SER A 78 6.60 16.09 -15.03
C SER A 78 7.40 17.38 -15.11
N ARG A 79 6.97 18.31 -15.98
CA ARG A 79 7.52 19.67 -16.03
C ARG A 79 7.48 20.24 -14.61
N LYS A 80 8.65 20.42 -13.98
CA LYS A 80 8.78 21.21 -12.75
C LYS A 80 8.29 22.62 -13.09
N SER A 81 7.10 22.98 -12.61
CA SER A 81 6.61 24.36 -12.64
C SER A 81 7.53 25.20 -11.75
N ASN A 82 8.36 26.01 -12.38
CA ASN A 82 9.32 26.88 -11.72
C ASN A 82 8.57 28.13 -11.20
N ARG A 83 7.79 27.98 -10.12
CA ARG A 83 7.10 29.13 -9.49
C ARG A 83 8.10 29.90 -8.63
N LYS A 84 8.97 30.70 -9.26
CA LYS A 84 9.78 31.70 -8.57
C LYS A 84 8.85 32.74 -7.95
N THR A 85 8.62 32.64 -6.64
CA THR A 85 7.99 33.67 -5.84
C THR A 85 8.95 34.83 -5.66
N ASN A 86 8.79 35.89 -6.46
CA ASN A 86 9.48 37.15 -6.25
C ASN A 86 8.77 37.93 -5.13
N ARG A 87 9.07 37.62 -3.86
CA ARG A 87 8.64 38.39 -2.69
C ARG A 87 9.84 38.64 -1.79
N LYS A 88 10.75 39.52 -2.20
CA LYS A 88 11.66 40.27 -1.30
C LYS A 88 12.56 41.19 -2.14
N LYS A 89 12.00 42.33 -2.54
CA LYS A 89 12.77 43.56 -2.80
C LYS A 89 11.78 44.74 -2.86
N VAL A 90 11.14 45.03 -1.72
CA VAL A 90 10.73 46.41 -1.45
C VAL A 90 11.85 46.95 -0.59
N GLY A 91 12.79 47.62 -1.26
CA GLY A 91 13.83 48.38 -0.59
C GLY A 91 13.18 49.40 0.32
N ARG A 92 13.73 49.51 1.53
CA ARG A 92 13.58 50.66 2.41
C ARG A 92 13.87 51.90 1.57
N ARG A 93 12.89 52.80 1.44
CA ARG A 93 13.13 54.15 0.91
C ARG A 93 14.00 54.91 1.94
N PRO A 94 14.90 55.80 1.48
CA PRO A 94 15.70 56.63 2.36
C PRO A 94 14.83 57.53 3.25
#